data_AF-A0A8J4END5-F1
#
_entry.id   AF-A0A8J4END5-F1
#
_cell.length_a   1.000
_cell.length_b   1.000
_cell.length_c   1.000
_cell.angle_alpha   90.00
_cell.angle_beta   90.00
_cell.angle_gamma   90.00
#
_symmetry.space_group_name_H-M   'P 1'
#
loop_
_entity.id
_entity.type
_entity.pdbx_description
1 polymer ?
#
loop_
_entity_poly.entity_id
_entity_poly.type
_entity_poly.pdbx_seq_one_letter_code
_entity_poly.pdbx_strand_id
1 'polypeptide(L)'
;MRHPALRLPAAAAAALLAAAVPAAALAAPPTAVQSWTSDLADGQQVNTEYSGGALRIHHTGWHPASSGGGGYASEILPAHTLSAPADTVHATAVARTPNGTTVTLEVRGRSSDGRWTGWQPGTDAHFDTAVRQVQARVTLTTTITRTPVVQRIRAEARNSGESARAPRAAATAHVFATREGLVGGTTANGHVITKNDHFVALPSGRGLSPKGSDDYSVHVCNPATGTCLDQPVWDVGPWNTHDDYWSPPASRERWQDLPQGTPEAQAAYDDGYNGGKDEFGRSVANPAGIDLADGTFADLGLSDNGYVDVSFLWTG
;
A
#
# COMPACT_ATOMS: atom_id res chain seq x y z
N MET A 1 -81.77 55.62 34.00
CA MET A 1 -81.35 54.40 34.72
C MET A 1 -80.54 53.54 33.76
N ARG A 2 -79.44 52.93 34.27
CA ARG A 2 -78.47 52.02 33.63
C ARG A 2 -77.18 52.66 33.08
N HIS A 3 -76.19 52.60 33.99
CA HIS A 3 -74.71 52.53 33.94
C HIS A 3 -73.89 52.97 32.71
N PRO A 4 -72.78 53.71 32.92
CA PRO A 4 -71.74 53.91 31.91
C PRO A 4 -70.73 52.75 31.92
N ALA A 5 -70.35 52.26 30.74
CA ALA A 5 -69.25 51.31 30.57
C ALA A 5 -67.94 52.06 30.26
N LEU A 6 -66.96 51.83 31.12
CA LEU A 6 -65.58 52.29 31.09
C LEU A 6 -64.87 51.80 29.80
N ARG A 7 -64.20 52.70 29.07
CA ARG A 7 -63.27 52.34 27.98
C ARG A 7 -61.83 52.39 28.51
N LEU A 8 -61.13 51.24 28.48
CA LEU A 8 -59.69 51.15 28.69
C LEU A 8 -58.91 51.64 27.45
N PRO A 9 -57.73 52.28 27.62
CA PRO A 9 -56.87 52.63 26.49
C PRO A 9 -56.01 51.44 26.05
N ALA A 10 -55.84 51.28 24.73
CA ALA A 10 -54.96 50.29 24.13
C ALA A 10 -53.49 50.75 24.23
N ALA A 11 -52.62 49.89 24.78
CA ALA A 11 -51.18 50.08 24.78
C ALA A 11 -50.58 49.64 23.43
N ALA A 12 -49.78 50.51 22.80
CA ALA A 12 -49.03 50.21 21.60
C ALA A 12 -47.73 49.46 21.96
N ALA A 13 -47.60 48.21 21.50
CA ALA A 13 -46.37 47.43 21.61
C ALA A 13 -45.47 47.70 20.39
N ALA A 14 -44.30 48.28 20.62
CA ALA A 14 -43.26 48.44 19.60
C ALA A 14 -42.49 47.12 19.44
N ALA A 15 -42.63 46.47 18.28
CA ALA A 15 -41.83 45.30 17.93
C ALA A 15 -40.46 45.74 17.39
N LEU A 16 -39.39 45.43 18.11
CA LEU A 16 -38.01 45.54 17.65
C LEU A 16 -37.70 44.36 16.71
N LEU A 17 -37.57 44.62 15.41
CA LEU A 17 -36.99 43.67 14.46
C LEU A 17 -35.47 43.61 14.67
N ALA A 18 -34.98 42.52 15.27
CA ALA A 18 -33.56 42.19 15.24
C ALA A 18 -33.22 41.66 13.85
N ALA A 19 -32.47 42.43 13.06
CA ALA A 19 -31.92 41.97 11.79
C ALA A 19 -30.83 40.91 12.08
N ALA A 20 -31.13 39.64 11.78
CA ALA A 20 -30.13 38.59 11.79
C ALA A 20 -29.16 38.83 10.63
N VAL A 21 -27.95 39.26 10.93
CA VAL A 21 -26.85 39.29 9.95
C VAL A 21 -26.50 37.84 9.62
N PRO A 22 -26.52 37.41 8.35
CA PRO A 22 -26.08 36.07 8.01
C PRO A 22 -24.59 35.98 8.37
N ALA A 23 -24.27 35.06 9.28
CA ALA A 23 -22.89 34.69 9.53
C ALA A 23 -22.32 34.18 8.20
N ALA A 24 -21.50 34.97 7.53
CA ALA A 24 -20.69 34.50 6.43
C ALA A 24 -19.88 33.32 6.98
N ALA A 25 -20.15 32.12 6.46
CA ALA A 25 -19.31 30.97 6.72
C ALA A 25 -17.90 31.35 6.26
N LEU A 26 -17.01 31.64 7.23
CA LEU A 26 -15.60 31.80 6.96
C LEU A 26 -15.17 30.51 6.27
N ALA A 27 -14.75 30.61 5.01
CA ALA A 27 -14.12 29.51 4.32
C ALA A 27 -13.02 28.97 5.24
N ALA A 28 -13.04 27.66 5.51
CA ALA A 28 -11.98 27.03 6.29
C ALA A 28 -10.64 27.44 5.65
N PRO A 29 -9.64 27.84 6.45
CA PRO A 29 -8.35 28.24 5.89
C PRO A 29 -7.84 27.10 4.99
N PRO A 30 -7.25 27.43 3.82
CA PRO A 30 -6.66 26.39 2.97
C PRO A 30 -5.69 25.58 3.81
N THR A 31 -5.87 24.26 3.80
CA THR A 31 -5.03 23.33 4.56
C THR A 31 -3.58 23.53 4.17
N ALA A 32 -2.72 23.79 5.16
CA ALA A 32 -1.33 24.12 4.94
C ALA A 32 -0.64 22.95 4.21
N VAL A 33 -0.14 23.21 3.00
CA VAL A 33 0.68 22.26 2.25
C VAL A 33 2.05 22.18 2.91
N GLN A 34 2.48 20.96 3.22
CA GLN A 34 3.79 20.68 3.80
C GLN A 34 4.65 20.04 2.71
N SER A 35 5.86 20.56 2.47
CA SER A 35 6.75 20.02 1.44
C SER A 35 8.14 19.71 2.01
N TRP A 36 8.72 18.59 1.60
CA TRP A 36 10.07 18.19 1.99
C TRP A 36 10.79 17.49 0.83
N THR A 37 12.11 17.40 0.96
CA THR A 37 12.97 16.61 0.07
C THR A 37 13.55 15.47 0.89
N SER A 38 13.48 14.25 0.38
CA SER A 38 14.06 13.09 1.04
C SER A 38 15.57 13.06 0.86
N ASP A 39 16.29 12.62 1.90
CA ASP A 39 17.69 12.25 1.78
C ASP A 39 17.79 10.89 1.10
N LEU A 40 18.50 10.82 -0.02
CA LEU A 40 18.69 9.60 -0.80
C LEU A 40 19.90 8.79 -0.33
N ALA A 41 20.73 9.34 0.57
CA ALA A 41 21.92 8.69 1.10
C ALA A 41 21.65 7.83 2.34
N ASP A 42 20.53 8.09 3.03
CA ASP A 42 20.17 7.47 4.30
C ASP A 42 18.88 6.67 4.12
N GLY A 43 18.98 5.46 3.57
CA GLY A 43 17.80 4.62 3.43
C GLY A 43 18.12 3.14 3.55
N GLN A 44 17.05 2.35 3.55
CA GLN A 44 17.15 0.91 3.60
C GLN A 44 17.27 0.35 2.19
N GLN A 45 18.52 0.04 1.83
CA GLN A 45 18.90 -0.42 0.51
C GLN A 45 18.60 -1.90 0.24
N VAL A 46 18.16 -2.17 -0.98
CA VAL A 46 18.15 -3.48 -1.63
C VAL A 46 18.76 -3.29 -3.02
N ASN A 47 20.02 -3.70 -3.19
CA ASN A 47 20.79 -3.55 -4.43
C ASN A 47 20.83 -2.13 -5.03
N THR A 48 20.64 -1.11 -4.20
CA THR A 48 20.80 0.29 -4.59
C THR A 48 22.20 0.79 -4.25
N GLU A 49 22.64 1.81 -4.96
CA GLU A 49 23.87 2.54 -4.67
C GLU A 49 23.61 4.04 -4.80
N TYR A 50 23.91 4.80 -3.74
CA TYR A 50 23.92 6.25 -3.79
C TYR A 50 25.36 6.76 -4.00
N SER A 51 25.62 7.32 -5.19
CA SER A 51 26.93 7.87 -5.53
C SER A 51 26.83 9.08 -6.45
N GLY A 52 27.67 10.10 -6.21
CA GLY A 52 27.67 11.34 -6.99
C GLY A 52 26.35 12.10 -6.94
N GLY A 53 25.62 12.06 -5.82
CA GLY A 53 24.36 12.77 -5.65
C GLY A 53 23.15 12.11 -6.31
N ALA A 54 23.22 10.80 -6.62
CA ALA A 54 22.12 10.10 -7.25
C ALA A 54 22.09 8.61 -6.89
N LEU A 55 20.87 8.07 -6.81
CA LEU A 55 20.56 6.66 -6.58
C LEU A 55 20.54 5.88 -7.91
N ARG A 56 21.11 4.68 -7.91
CA ARG A 56 21.17 3.74 -9.05
C ARG A 56 21.02 2.30 -8.59
N ILE A 57 20.88 1.39 -9.55
CA ILE A 57 21.03 -0.05 -9.34
C ILE A 57 22.53 -0.37 -9.17
N HIS A 58 22.91 -1.05 -8.10
CA HIS A 58 24.30 -1.43 -7.81
C HIS A 58 24.77 -2.59 -8.71
N HIS A 59 23.96 -3.65 -8.83
CA HIS A 59 24.23 -4.78 -9.71
C HIS A 59 23.06 -5.05 -10.67
N THR A 60 23.24 -4.75 -11.95
CA THR A 60 22.18 -4.91 -12.97
C THR A 60 21.83 -6.36 -13.28
N GLY A 61 22.67 -7.31 -12.88
CA GLY A 61 22.39 -8.75 -12.99
C GLY A 61 21.71 -9.33 -11.75
N TRP A 62 21.54 -8.55 -10.67
CA TRP A 62 20.89 -9.02 -9.45
C TRP A 62 19.39 -8.74 -9.49
N HIS A 63 18.61 -9.72 -9.04
CA HIS A 63 17.16 -9.62 -8.92
C HIS A 63 16.62 -10.58 -7.85
N PRO A 64 15.41 -10.33 -7.30
CA PRO A 64 14.72 -11.27 -6.44
C PRO A 64 14.49 -12.61 -7.15
N ALA A 65 14.48 -13.69 -6.38
CA ALA A 65 14.33 -15.04 -6.91
C ALA A 65 12.96 -15.26 -7.60
N SER A 66 11.93 -14.60 -7.07
CA SER A 66 10.54 -14.58 -7.56
C SER A 66 10.32 -13.74 -8.83
N SER A 67 11.28 -12.89 -9.23
CA SER A 67 11.10 -11.95 -10.33
C SER A 67 11.30 -12.59 -11.72
N GLY A 68 10.65 -12.02 -12.74
CA GLY A 68 10.76 -12.45 -14.16
C GLY A 68 12.09 -12.14 -14.86
N GLY A 69 13.12 -11.75 -14.10
CA GLY A 69 14.45 -11.37 -14.60
C GLY A 69 14.63 -9.86 -14.86
N GLY A 70 15.85 -9.48 -15.24
CA GLY A 70 16.28 -8.08 -15.33
C GLY A 70 16.75 -7.54 -13.97
N GLY A 71 17.56 -6.49 -13.96
CA GLY A 71 18.08 -5.91 -12.72
C GLY A 71 16.98 -5.25 -11.90
N TYR A 72 16.99 -5.45 -10.59
CA TYR A 72 16.04 -4.86 -9.64
C TYR A 72 16.81 -4.18 -8.49
N ALA A 73 16.29 -3.06 -7.99
CA ALA A 73 16.76 -2.45 -6.76
C ALA A 73 15.61 -1.70 -6.09
N SER A 74 15.66 -1.56 -4.76
CA SER A 74 14.65 -0.85 -3.98
C SER A 74 15.32 -0.07 -2.86
N GLU A 75 14.86 1.16 -2.64
CA GLU A 75 15.31 2.02 -1.55
C GLU A 75 14.10 2.51 -0.77
N ILE A 76 14.06 2.23 0.53
CA ILE A 76 13.07 2.81 1.44
C ILE A 76 13.73 3.97 2.19
N LEU A 77 13.24 5.18 1.94
CA LEU A 77 13.78 6.42 2.51
C LEU A 77 13.32 6.62 3.96
N PRO A 78 13.91 7.55 4.73
CA PRO A 78 13.49 7.80 6.10
C PRO A 78 12.05 8.33 6.15
N ALA A 79 11.32 7.93 7.18
CA ALA A 79 9.98 8.47 7.41
C ALA A 79 10.06 9.95 7.79
N HIS A 80 9.31 10.79 7.09
CA HIS A 80 9.16 12.21 7.40
C HIS A 80 7.97 12.44 8.33
N THR A 81 8.20 13.09 9.47
CA THR A 81 7.15 13.49 10.40
C THR A 81 6.50 14.80 9.94
N LEU A 82 5.19 14.78 9.76
CA LEU A 82 4.39 15.94 9.35
C LEU A 82 4.12 16.86 10.54
N SER A 83 4.14 18.18 10.31
CA SER A 83 3.74 19.20 11.28
C SER A 83 2.23 19.24 11.53
N ALA A 84 1.43 18.75 10.58
CA ALA A 84 -0.01 18.57 10.71
C ALA A 84 -0.46 17.26 10.02
N PRO A 85 -1.56 16.61 10.46
CA PRO A 85 -2.04 15.40 9.82
C PRO A 85 -2.46 15.66 8.37
N ALA A 86 -2.17 14.71 7.48
CA ALA A 86 -2.51 14.77 6.06
C ALA A 86 -3.13 13.45 5.60
N ASP A 87 -3.96 13.47 4.57
CA ASP A 87 -4.57 12.27 3.96
C ASP A 87 -4.17 12.11 2.49
N THR A 88 -3.55 13.13 1.91
CA THR A 88 -3.18 13.17 0.51
C THR A 88 -1.69 13.49 0.40
N VAL A 89 -0.96 12.68 -0.37
CA VAL A 89 0.46 12.86 -0.62
C VAL A 89 0.72 12.84 -2.12
N HIS A 90 1.50 13.82 -2.58
CA HIS A 90 2.02 13.88 -3.93
C HIS A 90 3.55 13.90 -3.88
N ALA A 91 4.18 12.89 -4.44
CA ALA A 91 5.62 12.72 -4.50
C ALA A 91 6.11 12.66 -5.95
N THR A 92 7.21 13.34 -6.22
CA THR A 92 7.83 13.44 -7.53
C THR A 92 9.32 13.10 -7.44
N ALA A 93 9.82 12.42 -8.47
CA ALA A 93 11.25 12.13 -8.61
C ALA A 93 11.83 12.94 -9.78
N VAL A 94 13.00 13.56 -9.55
CA VAL A 94 13.87 13.99 -10.65
C VAL A 94 14.71 12.80 -11.05
N ALA A 95 14.36 12.17 -12.16
CA ALA A 95 15.01 10.96 -12.62
C ALA A 95 15.33 10.99 -14.13
N ARG A 96 16.39 10.28 -14.52
CA ARG A 96 16.64 9.89 -15.90
C ARG A 96 16.31 8.41 -16.05
N THR A 97 15.42 8.11 -16.97
CA THR A 97 14.91 6.76 -17.20
C THR A 97 15.17 6.38 -18.66
N PRO A 98 16.34 5.81 -18.99
CA PRO A 98 16.60 5.30 -20.33
C PRO A 98 15.56 4.25 -20.77
N ASN A 99 15.28 4.15 -22.07
CA ASN A 99 14.44 3.08 -22.60
C ASN A 99 14.94 1.71 -22.15
N GLY A 100 14.04 0.87 -21.64
CA GLY A 100 14.35 -0.42 -21.03
C GLY A 100 14.63 -0.37 -19.52
N THR A 101 14.40 0.78 -18.87
CA THR A 101 14.48 0.95 -17.41
C THR A 101 13.20 1.56 -16.86
N THR A 102 12.91 1.37 -15.57
CA THR A 102 11.79 2.02 -14.89
C THR A 102 12.22 2.61 -13.54
N VAL A 103 11.46 3.62 -13.12
CA VAL A 103 11.50 4.18 -11.76
C VAL A 103 10.07 4.19 -11.25
N THR A 104 9.80 3.40 -10.23
CA THR A 104 8.52 3.38 -9.53
C THR A 104 8.69 4.09 -8.20
N LEU A 105 7.94 5.16 -7.98
CA LEU A 105 7.92 5.91 -6.72
C LEU A 105 6.60 5.65 -6.01
N GLU A 106 6.70 5.15 -4.79
CA GLU A 106 5.56 4.83 -3.94
C GLU A 106 5.70 5.53 -2.60
N VAL A 107 4.57 5.74 -1.93
CA VAL A 107 4.51 6.28 -0.58
C VAL A 107 3.59 5.45 0.29
N ARG A 108 3.89 5.42 1.59
CA ARG A 108 2.98 4.95 2.63
C ARG A 108 2.89 6.00 3.73
N GLY A 109 1.80 6.00 4.46
CA GLY A 109 1.60 6.87 5.60
C GLY A 109 1.42 6.09 6.90
N ARG A 110 1.84 6.68 8.02
CA ARG A 110 1.61 6.13 9.36
C ARG A 110 0.54 6.92 10.08
N SER A 111 -0.58 6.28 10.43
CA SER A 111 -1.64 6.90 11.22
C SER A 111 -1.23 7.13 12.68
N SER A 112 -2.03 7.89 13.42
CA SER A 112 -1.75 8.22 14.83
C SER A 112 -1.80 7.00 15.77
N ASP A 113 -2.43 5.92 15.36
CA ASP A 113 -2.43 4.63 16.06
C ASP A 113 -1.18 3.78 15.76
N GLY A 114 -0.26 4.29 14.94
CA GLY A 114 1.01 3.65 14.63
C GLY A 114 0.95 2.63 13.49
N ARG A 115 -0.19 2.43 12.83
CA ARG A 115 -0.32 1.52 11.68
C ARG A 115 0.17 2.18 10.38
N TRP A 116 0.82 1.40 9.53
CA TRP A 116 1.16 1.81 8.18
C TRP A 116 0.02 1.50 7.21
N THR A 117 -0.26 2.42 6.30
CA THR A 117 -1.06 2.11 5.11
C THR A 117 -0.28 1.17 4.20
N GLY A 118 -0.95 0.50 3.26
CA GLY A 118 -0.25 -0.10 2.12
C GLY A 118 0.56 0.94 1.34
N TRP A 119 1.58 0.50 0.61
CA TRP A 119 2.27 1.36 -0.35
C TRP A 119 1.30 1.75 -1.48
N GLN A 120 1.33 3.01 -1.89
CA GLN A 120 0.51 3.57 -2.96
C GLN A 120 1.39 4.34 -3.96
N PRO A 121 0.97 4.49 -5.22
CA PRO A 121 1.67 5.34 -6.18
C PRO A 121 1.90 6.75 -5.63
N GLY A 122 3.14 7.21 -5.63
CA GLY A 122 3.51 8.50 -5.04
C GLY A 122 2.85 9.70 -5.72
N THR A 123 2.46 9.57 -6.99
CA THR A 123 1.88 10.66 -7.77
C THR A 123 0.46 11.04 -7.35
N ASP A 124 -0.27 10.18 -6.65
CA ASP A 124 -1.67 10.44 -6.27
C ASP A 124 -2.10 9.57 -5.09
N ALA A 125 -1.34 9.61 -3.99
CA ALA A 125 -1.64 8.78 -2.83
C ALA A 125 -2.73 9.42 -1.97
N HIS A 126 -3.77 8.62 -1.69
CA HIS A 126 -4.92 8.97 -0.86
C HIS A 126 -5.11 7.92 0.23
N PHE A 127 -5.06 8.35 1.48
CA PHE A 127 -5.18 7.49 2.64
C PHE A 127 -6.58 7.62 3.26
N ASP A 128 -7.20 6.49 3.59
CA ASP A 128 -8.52 6.45 4.23
C ASP A 128 -8.55 7.12 5.62
N THR A 129 -7.38 7.26 6.26
CA THR A 129 -7.19 7.92 7.55
C THR A 129 -6.03 8.91 7.46
N ALA A 130 -6.14 10.02 8.19
CA ALA A 130 -5.07 11.00 8.26
C ALA A 130 -3.80 10.42 8.92
N VAL A 131 -2.65 10.68 8.29
CA VAL A 131 -1.33 10.18 8.68
C VAL A 131 -0.48 11.28 9.29
N ARG A 132 0.49 10.88 10.11
CA ARG A 132 1.44 11.74 10.82
C ARG A 132 2.87 11.58 10.34
N GLN A 133 3.18 10.44 9.72
CA GLN A 133 4.46 10.20 9.06
C GLN A 133 4.21 9.74 7.64
N VAL A 134 5.10 10.11 6.73
CA VAL A 134 5.08 9.66 5.33
C VAL A 134 6.44 9.08 5.01
N GLN A 135 6.45 7.91 4.38
CA GLN A 135 7.66 7.27 3.91
C GLN A 135 7.56 7.02 2.42
N ALA A 136 8.67 7.19 1.70
CA ALA A 136 8.74 6.91 0.27
C ALA A 136 9.61 5.69 0.01
N ARG A 137 9.21 4.90 -0.99
CA ARG A 137 9.99 3.80 -1.57
C ARG A 137 10.22 4.11 -3.03
N VAL A 138 11.45 3.91 -3.49
CA VAL A 138 11.78 3.95 -4.91
C VAL A 138 12.29 2.60 -5.38
N THR A 139 11.61 2.02 -6.35
CA THR A 139 11.98 0.76 -7.00
C THR A 139 12.54 1.08 -8.39
N LEU A 140 13.69 0.51 -8.70
CA LEU A 140 14.41 0.68 -9.96
C LEU A 140 14.48 -0.66 -10.67
N THR A 141 14.12 -0.72 -11.95
CA THR A 141 14.35 -1.94 -12.75
C THR A 141 15.02 -1.66 -14.09
N THR A 142 15.65 -2.68 -14.65
CA THR A 142 16.28 -2.63 -15.97
C THR A 142 16.27 -3.99 -16.67
N THR A 143 16.00 -4.02 -17.96
CA THR A 143 16.19 -5.22 -18.82
C THR A 143 17.46 -5.13 -19.67
N ILE A 144 18.27 -4.10 -19.44
CA ILE A 144 19.49 -3.78 -20.18
C ILE A 144 20.64 -3.47 -19.22
N THR A 145 21.82 -3.16 -19.76
CA THR A 145 23.01 -2.83 -18.94
C THR A 145 23.02 -1.40 -18.39
N ARG A 146 22.17 -0.49 -18.92
CA ARG A 146 22.01 0.87 -18.38
C ARG A 146 21.11 0.83 -17.14
N THR A 147 21.32 1.77 -16.22
CA THR A 147 20.49 1.93 -15.02
C THR A 147 19.67 3.22 -15.09
N PRO A 148 18.47 3.25 -14.49
CA PRO A 148 17.84 4.52 -14.17
C PRO A 148 18.69 5.29 -13.14
N VAL A 149 18.51 6.61 -13.08
CA VAL A 149 19.23 7.49 -12.15
C VAL A 149 18.23 8.42 -11.47
N VAL A 150 18.13 8.36 -10.14
CA VAL A 150 17.25 9.24 -9.36
C VAL A 150 18.08 10.24 -8.59
N GLN A 151 17.87 11.52 -8.84
CA GLN A 151 18.68 12.62 -8.29
C GLN A 151 18.03 13.29 -7.08
N ARG A 152 16.69 13.27 -7.03
CA ARG A 152 15.93 13.94 -5.97
C ARG A 152 14.53 13.37 -5.89
N ILE A 153 14.01 13.23 -4.67
CA ILE A 153 12.60 12.96 -4.41
C ILE A 153 12.04 14.10 -3.56
N ARG A 154 10.97 14.73 -4.04
CA ARG A 154 10.23 15.77 -3.31
C ARG A 154 8.81 15.26 -3.07
N ALA A 155 8.31 15.47 -1.86
CA ALA A 155 6.94 15.16 -1.54
C ALA A 155 6.22 16.38 -0.95
N GLU A 156 4.92 16.40 -1.17
CA GLU A 156 3.97 17.37 -0.63
C GLU A 156 2.83 16.61 0.03
N ALA A 157 2.44 17.04 1.23
CA ALA A 157 1.32 16.47 1.96
C ALA A 157 0.30 17.56 2.28
N ARG A 158 -0.98 17.22 2.13
CA ARG A 158 -2.11 18.08 2.49
C ARG A 158 -3.22 17.26 3.11
N ASN A 159 -4.03 17.93 3.92
CA ASN A 159 -5.31 17.39 4.35
C ASN A 159 -6.37 17.87 3.36
N SER A 160 -7.09 16.94 2.73
CA SER A 160 -8.11 17.22 1.73
C SER A 160 -9.38 17.84 2.32
N GLY A 161 -9.55 17.76 3.64
CA GLY A 161 -10.79 18.12 4.33
C GLY A 161 -11.88 17.04 4.21
N GLU A 162 -11.60 15.93 3.53
CA GLU A 162 -12.50 14.79 3.49
C GLU A 162 -12.60 14.15 4.87
N SER A 163 -13.80 13.67 5.20
CA SER A 163 -14.01 12.97 6.48
C SER A 163 -13.28 11.65 6.45
N ALA A 164 -12.51 11.37 7.51
CA ALA A 164 -11.87 10.07 7.69
C ALA A 164 -12.90 8.95 7.54
N ARG A 165 -12.56 7.92 6.78
CA ARG A 165 -13.42 6.74 6.69
C ARG A 165 -13.42 6.00 8.02
N ALA A 166 -14.55 5.35 8.32
CA ALA A 166 -14.64 4.51 9.50
C ALA A 166 -13.63 3.36 9.42
N PRO A 167 -13.03 2.93 10.55
CA PRO A 167 -12.20 1.73 10.60
C PRO A 167 -12.91 0.53 9.97
N ARG A 168 -12.18 -0.28 9.21
CA ARG A 168 -12.68 -1.49 8.58
C ARG A 168 -12.06 -2.70 9.26
N ALA A 169 -12.71 -3.86 9.16
CA ALA A 169 -12.02 -5.11 9.46
C ALA A 169 -10.93 -5.34 8.41
N ALA A 170 -9.85 -6.03 8.79
CA ALA A 170 -8.85 -6.46 7.83
C ALA A 170 -9.53 -7.28 6.73
N ALA A 171 -9.15 -7.03 5.48
CA ALA A 171 -9.58 -7.85 4.36
C ALA A 171 -9.13 -9.29 4.60
N THR A 172 -9.99 -10.24 4.26
CA THR A 172 -9.71 -11.68 4.31
C THR A 172 -10.00 -12.29 2.96
N ALA A 173 -9.17 -13.23 2.53
CA ALA A 173 -9.34 -13.96 1.28
C ALA A 173 -9.07 -15.46 1.49
N HIS A 174 -9.83 -16.30 0.79
CA HIS A 174 -9.60 -17.73 0.71
C HIS A 174 -8.81 -18.03 -0.56
N VAL A 175 -7.53 -18.38 -0.42
CA VAL A 175 -6.59 -18.46 -1.56
C VAL A 175 -5.82 -19.77 -1.56
N PHE A 176 -5.44 -20.21 -2.76
CA PHE A 176 -4.57 -21.37 -2.90
C PHE A 176 -3.13 -20.98 -2.54
N ALA A 177 -2.55 -21.65 -1.56
CA ALA A 177 -1.18 -21.45 -1.13
C ALA A 177 -0.25 -22.48 -1.77
N THR A 178 0.93 -22.04 -2.19
CA THR A 178 2.01 -22.95 -2.57
C THR A 178 3.24 -22.77 -1.68
N ARG A 179 4.14 -23.75 -1.72
CA ARG A 179 5.45 -23.64 -1.07
C ARG A 179 6.36 -22.75 -1.91
N GLU A 180 6.96 -21.73 -1.29
CA GLU A 180 7.96 -20.85 -1.90
C GLU A 180 9.10 -21.66 -2.54
N GLY A 181 9.75 -22.53 -1.76
CA GLY A 181 10.74 -23.48 -2.28
C GLY A 181 12.02 -22.84 -2.87
N LEU A 182 12.27 -21.55 -2.65
CA LEU A 182 13.40 -20.81 -3.23
C LEU A 182 14.60 -20.68 -2.27
N VAL A 183 14.89 -21.70 -1.44
CA VAL A 183 16.04 -21.68 -0.52
C VAL A 183 17.35 -21.37 -1.25
N GLY A 184 18.11 -20.40 -0.74
CA GLY A 184 19.31 -19.84 -1.36
C GLY A 184 19.06 -18.67 -2.31
N GLY A 185 17.80 -18.44 -2.71
CA GLY A 185 17.35 -17.25 -3.42
C GLY A 185 17.34 -16.01 -2.51
N THR A 186 17.07 -14.84 -3.09
CA THR A 186 16.88 -13.60 -2.33
C THR A 186 15.48 -13.05 -2.57
N THR A 187 14.76 -12.69 -1.50
CA THR A 187 13.43 -12.12 -1.56
C THR A 187 13.45 -10.66 -2.07
N ALA A 188 12.28 -10.13 -2.45
CA ALA A 188 12.14 -8.74 -2.88
C ALA A 188 12.60 -7.71 -1.84
N ASN A 189 12.48 -7.98 -0.53
CA ASN A 189 13.01 -7.10 0.51
C ASN A 189 14.52 -7.30 0.79
N GLY A 190 15.20 -8.19 0.07
CA GLY A 190 16.65 -8.40 0.17
C GLY A 190 17.08 -9.43 1.21
N HIS A 191 16.17 -10.27 1.72
CA HIS A 191 16.50 -11.39 2.61
C HIS A 191 16.97 -12.61 1.81
N VAL A 192 18.02 -13.30 2.26
CA VAL A 192 18.49 -14.53 1.61
C VAL A 192 17.78 -15.72 2.25
N ILE A 193 17.01 -16.45 1.45
CA ILE A 193 16.10 -17.49 1.92
C ILE A 193 16.88 -18.67 2.49
N THR A 194 16.50 -19.11 3.69
CA THR A 194 17.04 -20.28 4.38
C THR A 194 15.96 -21.35 4.61
N LYS A 195 16.40 -22.59 4.88
CA LYS A 195 15.55 -23.80 4.93
C LYS A 195 14.40 -23.77 5.96
N ASN A 196 14.43 -22.84 6.91
CA ASN A 196 13.43 -22.74 7.97
C ASN A 196 12.97 -21.31 8.19
N ASP A 197 12.95 -20.51 7.11
CA ASP A 197 12.40 -19.17 7.19
C ASP A 197 10.89 -19.19 7.36
N HIS A 198 10.39 -18.13 7.99
CA HIS A 198 8.97 -17.93 8.24
C HIS A 198 8.58 -16.57 7.68
N PHE A 199 7.97 -16.61 6.49
CA PHE A 199 7.45 -15.46 5.76
C PHE A 199 6.46 -15.93 4.70
N VAL A 200 5.79 -14.97 4.07
CA VAL A 200 5.00 -15.20 2.86
C VAL A 200 5.44 -14.30 1.71
N ALA A 201 5.13 -14.71 0.49
CA ALA A 201 5.13 -13.86 -0.69
C ALA A 201 3.69 -13.51 -1.08
N LEU A 202 3.45 -12.25 -1.42
CA LEU A 202 2.17 -11.79 -1.97
C LEU A 202 2.35 -11.17 -3.34
N PRO A 203 1.39 -11.29 -4.26
CA PRO A 203 1.59 -10.92 -5.67
C PRO A 203 1.54 -9.41 -5.92
N SER A 204 1.83 -8.58 -4.91
CA SER A 204 2.05 -7.14 -5.05
C SER A 204 3.05 -6.61 -4.02
N GLY A 205 3.89 -5.66 -4.45
CA GLY A 205 4.78 -4.91 -3.57
C GLY A 205 4.06 -4.00 -2.56
N ARG A 206 2.74 -3.81 -2.67
CA ARG A 206 1.97 -2.90 -1.80
C ARG A 206 1.89 -3.34 -0.33
N GLY A 207 2.06 -4.63 -0.08
CA GLY A 207 2.15 -5.22 1.26
C GLY A 207 3.54 -5.74 1.61
N LEU A 208 4.61 -5.30 0.93
CA LEU A 208 5.97 -5.80 1.16
C LEU A 208 6.60 -5.14 2.40
N SER A 209 7.02 -5.96 3.38
CA SER A 209 7.72 -5.49 4.57
C SER A 209 9.18 -5.11 4.29
N PRO A 210 9.65 -3.97 4.81
CA PRO A 210 11.08 -3.68 4.88
C PRO A 210 11.83 -4.83 5.58
N LYS A 211 13.08 -5.08 5.18
CA LYS A 211 13.89 -6.16 5.74
C LYS A 211 14.04 -6.02 7.25
N GLY A 212 13.82 -7.11 7.99
CA GLY A 212 13.91 -7.12 9.45
C GLY A 212 12.74 -6.44 10.15
N SER A 213 11.63 -6.21 9.44
CA SER A 213 10.37 -5.72 10.01
C SER A 213 9.21 -6.67 9.71
N ASP A 214 8.12 -6.45 10.43
CA ASP A 214 6.81 -7.08 10.32
C ASP A 214 5.70 -6.06 10.01
N ASP A 215 6.10 -4.87 9.52
CA ASP A 215 5.21 -3.74 9.19
C ASP A 215 3.98 -4.17 8.38
N TYR A 216 4.17 -5.15 7.49
CA TYR A 216 3.12 -5.88 6.79
C TYR A 216 3.23 -7.36 7.11
N SER A 217 2.23 -7.84 7.82
CA SER A 217 2.07 -9.24 8.15
C SER A 217 0.68 -9.72 7.77
N VAL A 218 0.56 -11.01 7.50
CA VAL A 218 -0.70 -11.70 7.27
C VAL A 218 -0.99 -12.64 8.43
N HIS A 219 -2.27 -12.80 8.76
CA HIS A 219 -2.75 -13.90 9.57
C HIS A 219 -3.25 -15.01 8.65
N VAL A 220 -2.55 -16.13 8.61
CA VAL A 220 -2.86 -17.27 7.73
C VAL A 220 -3.40 -18.40 8.57
N CYS A 221 -4.57 -18.91 8.22
CA CYS A 221 -5.17 -20.09 8.84
C CYS A 221 -5.27 -21.23 7.83
N ASN A 222 -4.85 -22.41 8.25
CA ASN A 222 -5.15 -23.65 7.56
C ASN A 222 -6.55 -24.14 7.99
N PRO A 223 -7.58 -24.07 7.13
CA PRO A 223 -8.93 -24.45 7.50
C PRO A 223 -9.08 -25.95 7.78
N ALA A 224 -8.18 -26.79 7.28
CA ALA A 224 -8.23 -28.24 7.50
C ALA A 224 -7.77 -28.63 8.91
N THR A 225 -6.85 -27.88 9.51
CA THR A 225 -6.28 -28.17 10.84
C THR A 225 -6.74 -27.19 11.91
N GLY A 226 -7.16 -25.99 11.52
CA GLY A 226 -7.44 -24.86 12.41
C GLY A 226 -6.17 -24.14 12.90
N THR A 227 -4.98 -24.53 12.45
CA THR A 227 -3.73 -23.87 12.80
C THR A 227 -3.64 -22.50 12.12
N CYS A 228 -3.30 -21.46 12.87
CA CYS A 228 -3.09 -20.13 12.32
C CYS A 228 -1.74 -19.54 12.76
N LEU A 229 -1.12 -18.76 11.88
CA LEU A 229 0.15 -18.07 12.12
C LEU A 229 0.10 -16.64 11.60
N ASP A 230 0.76 -15.73 12.32
CA ASP A 230 1.08 -14.41 11.80
C ASP A 230 2.47 -14.45 11.16
N GLN A 231 2.58 -14.03 9.89
CA GLN A 231 3.83 -14.09 9.15
C GLN A 231 4.08 -12.81 8.34
N PRO A 232 5.32 -12.29 8.33
CA PRO A 232 5.65 -11.09 7.59
C PRO A 232 5.70 -11.38 6.08
N VAL A 233 5.39 -10.37 5.28
CA VAL A 233 5.48 -10.44 3.82
C VAL A 233 6.88 -10.02 3.38
N TRP A 234 7.73 -10.95 2.94
CA TRP A 234 9.12 -10.66 2.58
C TRP A 234 9.41 -10.67 1.08
N ASP A 235 8.55 -11.29 0.28
CA ASP A 235 8.72 -11.40 -1.16
C ASP A 235 7.47 -10.98 -1.95
N VAL A 236 7.63 -10.82 -3.27
CA VAL A 236 6.58 -10.44 -4.20
C VAL A 236 6.40 -11.55 -5.25
N GLY A 237 5.17 -12.04 -5.36
CA GLY A 237 4.78 -13.26 -6.09
C GLY A 237 3.69 -13.98 -5.31
N PRO A 238 3.02 -15.03 -5.82
CA PRO A 238 3.26 -15.80 -7.05
C PRO A 238 2.67 -15.19 -8.32
N TRP A 239 3.21 -15.59 -9.48
CA TRP A 239 2.77 -15.28 -10.87
C TRP A 239 2.81 -13.81 -11.28
N ASN A 240 2.40 -12.92 -10.39
CA ASN A 240 2.17 -11.50 -10.56
C ASN A 240 2.90 -10.68 -9.49
N THR A 241 3.11 -9.40 -9.77
CA THR A 241 3.84 -8.46 -8.90
C THR A 241 3.10 -7.13 -8.69
N HIS A 242 1.92 -6.99 -9.31
CA HIS A 242 1.04 -5.83 -9.22
C HIS A 242 -0.41 -6.25 -8.91
N ASP A 243 -0.59 -7.37 -8.19
CA ASP A 243 -1.87 -7.95 -7.79
C ASP A 243 -2.16 -7.83 -6.29
N ASP A 244 -2.62 -6.66 -5.87
CA ASP A 244 -3.11 -6.47 -4.51
C ASP A 244 -4.57 -6.91 -4.40
N TYR A 245 -4.86 -8.19 -4.65
CA TYR A 245 -6.25 -8.72 -4.66
C TYR A 245 -7.02 -8.51 -3.34
N TRP A 246 -6.33 -8.22 -2.24
CA TRP A 246 -6.94 -7.82 -0.98
C TRP A 246 -7.55 -6.41 -1.01
N SER A 247 -7.17 -5.57 -1.97
CA SER A 247 -7.70 -4.23 -2.15
C SER A 247 -9.09 -4.25 -2.78
N PRO A 248 -9.98 -3.31 -2.42
CA PRO A 248 -11.23 -3.10 -3.14
C PRO A 248 -10.98 -2.83 -4.63
N PRO A 249 -11.90 -3.22 -5.53
CA PRO A 249 -11.70 -3.10 -6.99
C PRO A 249 -11.33 -1.68 -7.45
N ALA A 250 -11.93 -0.65 -6.82
CA ALA A 250 -11.67 0.76 -7.15
C ALA A 250 -10.24 1.25 -6.81
N SER A 251 -9.51 0.52 -5.96
CA SER A 251 -8.15 0.87 -5.54
C SER A 251 -7.10 -0.21 -5.86
N ARG A 252 -7.52 -1.36 -6.40
CA ARG A 252 -6.63 -2.44 -6.85
C ARG A 252 -5.73 -1.92 -7.97
N GLU A 253 -4.45 -2.29 -7.93
CA GLU A 253 -3.41 -1.83 -8.83
C GLU A 253 -3.64 -2.28 -10.27
N ARG A 254 -4.03 -3.54 -10.46
CA ARG A 254 -4.48 -4.09 -11.75
C ARG A 254 -5.67 -5.03 -11.55
N TRP A 255 -6.30 -5.44 -12.66
CA TRP A 255 -7.44 -6.36 -12.66
C TRP A 255 -8.61 -5.89 -11.78
N GLN A 256 -8.93 -4.60 -11.92
CA GLN A 256 -9.99 -3.91 -11.16
C GLN A 256 -11.40 -4.42 -11.47
N ASP A 257 -11.55 -5.28 -12.48
CA ASP A 257 -12.79 -5.96 -12.84
C ASP A 257 -12.99 -7.28 -12.08
N LEU A 258 -11.94 -7.82 -11.44
CA LEU A 258 -12.05 -8.99 -10.58
C LEU A 258 -12.59 -8.63 -9.18
N PRO A 259 -13.39 -9.51 -8.55
CA PRO A 259 -13.82 -9.32 -7.17
C PRO A 259 -12.65 -9.17 -6.20
N GLN A 260 -12.86 -8.40 -5.13
CA GLN A 260 -11.91 -8.35 -4.00
C GLN A 260 -11.76 -9.75 -3.41
N GLY A 261 -10.53 -10.15 -3.12
CA GLY A 261 -10.18 -11.46 -2.59
C GLY A 261 -9.89 -12.52 -3.64
N THR A 262 -10.08 -12.24 -4.94
CA THR A 262 -9.76 -13.17 -6.04
C THR A 262 -8.41 -12.81 -6.67
N PRO A 263 -7.34 -13.60 -6.45
CA PRO A 263 -6.08 -13.46 -7.17
C PRO A 263 -6.30 -13.61 -8.68
N GLU A 264 -5.55 -12.85 -9.47
CA GLU A 264 -5.66 -12.97 -10.93
C GLU A 264 -5.20 -14.35 -11.42
N ALA A 265 -4.15 -14.93 -10.82
CA ALA A 265 -3.68 -16.27 -11.17
C ALA A 265 -4.77 -17.33 -10.96
N GLN A 266 -5.62 -17.17 -9.93
CA GLN A 266 -6.78 -18.04 -9.74
C GLN A 266 -7.78 -17.90 -10.89
N ALA A 267 -8.18 -16.67 -11.23
CA ALA A 267 -9.12 -16.43 -12.33
C ALA A 267 -8.56 -16.88 -13.69
N ALA A 268 -7.25 -16.73 -13.91
CA ALA A 268 -6.56 -17.18 -15.11
C ALA A 268 -6.56 -18.71 -15.21
N TYR A 269 -6.31 -19.41 -14.10
CA TYR A 269 -6.28 -20.86 -14.05
C TYR A 269 -7.67 -21.50 -14.17
N ASP A 270 -8.67 -20.97 -13.46
CA ASP A 270 -10.01 -21.54 -13.39
C ASP A 270 -10.86 -21.20 -14.62
N ASP A 271 -10.84 -19.92 -15.05
CA ASP A 271 -11.78 -19.37 -16.02
C ASP A 271 -11.11 -18.90 -17.33
N GLY A 272 -9.78 -19.02 -17.43
CA GLY A 272 -9.02 -18.53 -18.58
C GLY A 272 -8.96 -17.00 -18.66
N TYR A 273 -9.16 -16.29 -17.54
CA TYR A 273 -9.00 -14.83 -17.47
C TYR A 273 -7.61 -14.42 -17.99
N ASN A 274 -7.54 -13.25 -18.65
CA ASN A 274 -6.32 -12.78 -19.32
C ASN A 274 -5.74 -13.81 -20.33
N GLY A 275 -6.61 -14.68 -20.89
CA GLY A 275 -6.20 -15.76 -21.78
C GLY A 275 -5.45 -16.89 -21.08
N GLY A 276 -5.66 -17.08 -19.77
CA GLY A 276 -4.98 -18.06 -18.93
C GLY A 276 -3.52 -17.69 -18.63
N LYS A 277 -3.22 -16.39 -18.58
CA LYS A 277 -1.85 -15.88 -18.47
C LYS A 277 -1.69 -14.90 -17.31
N ASP A 278 -0.48 -14.83 -16.79
CA ASP A 278 -0.07 -13.83 -15.81
C ASP A 278 0.31 -12.50 -16.49
N GLU A 279 0.75 -11.53 -15.69
CA GLU A 279 1.19 -10.22 -16.17
C GLU A 279 2.35 -10.22 -17.16
N PHE A 280 3.18 -11.27 -17.13
CA PHE A 280 4.34 -11.43 -18.00
C PHE A 280 3.99 -12.20 -19.27
N GLY A 281 2.72 -12.64 -19.40
CA GLY A 281 2.23 -13.42 -20.52
C GLY A 281 2.58 -14.91 -20.45
N ARG A 282 3.07 -15.39 -19.30
CA ARG A 282 3.31 -16.82 -19.06
C ARG A 282 1.98 -17.51 -18.80
N SER A 283 1.82 -18.74 -19.26
CA SER A 283 0.63 -19.54 -18.92
C SER A 283 0.62 -19.88 -17.43
N VAL A 284 -0.47 -19.56 -16.75
CA VAL A 284 -0.64 -19.84 -15.33
C VAL A 284 -0.88 -21.34 -15.16
N ALA A 285 -0.05 -21.99 -14.34
CA ALA A 285 -0.08 -23.44 -14.16
C ALA A 285 -0.79 -23.89 -12.87
N ASN A 286 -1.09 -22.97 -11.97
CA ASN A 286 -1.84 -23.22 -10.73
C ASN A 286 -2.51 -21.90 -10.24
N PRO A 287 -3.53 -21.97 -9.38
CA PRO A 287 -4.28 -20.79 -8.94
C PRO A 287 -3.65 -20.06 -7.74
N ALA A 288 -2.32 -20.14 -7.57
CA ALA A 288 -1.67 -19.64 -6.36
C ALA A 288 -1.90 -18.14 -6.14
N GLY A 289 -2.36 -17.79 -4.94
CA GLY A 289 -2.52 -16.40 -4.49
C GLY A 289 -1.49 -15.97 -3.44
N ILE A 290 -0.76 -16.93 -2.86
CA ILE A 290 0.24 -16.71 -1.81
C ILE A 290 1.27 -17.83 -1.87
N ASP A 291 2.54 -17.50 -1.69
CA ASP A 291 3.58 -18.49 -1.44
C ASP A 291 4.05 -18.43 0.02
N LEU A 292 4.27 -19.61 0.61
CA LEU A 292 4.64 -19.76 2.01
C LEU A 292 6.06 -20.29 2.09
N ALA A 293 6.90 -19.64 2.89
CA ALA A 293 8.24 -20.12 3.18
C ALA A 293 8.21 -21.52 3.81
N ASP A 294 9.31 -22.26 3.69
CA ASP A 294 9.37 -23.67 4.09
C ASP A 294 8.98 -23.92 5.55
N GLY A 295 9.38 -23.02 6.46
CA GLY A 295 9.02 -23.08 7.88
C GLY A 295 7.54 -22.76 8.09
N THR A 296 7.04 -21.67 7.51
CA THR A 296 5.61 -21.30 7.55
C THR A 296 4.70 -22.40 7.04
N PHE A 297 5.05 -23.02 5.90
CA PHE A 297 4.27 -24.10 5.30
C PHE A 297 4.20 -25.32 6.24
N ALA A 298 5.32 -25.68 6.86
CA ALA A 298 5.40 -26.79 7.80
C ALA A 298 4.62 -26.50 9.10
N ASP A 299 4.78 -25.30 9.66
CA ASP A 299 4.14 -24.89 10.91
C ASP A 299 2.62 -24.76 10.78
N LEU A 300 2.10 -24.37 9.60
CA LEU A 300 0.67 -24.41 9.29
C LEU A 300 0.12 -25.84 9.17
N GLY A 301 0.99 -26.85 9.13
CA GLY A 301 0.62 -28.25 8.98
C GLY A 301 0.13 -28.60 7.57
N LEU A 302 0.59 -27.88 6.55
CA LEU A 302 0.31 -28.22 5.16
C LEU A 302 1.22 -29.39 4.73
N SER A 303 0.62 -30.44 4.17
CA SER A 303 1.34 -31.59 3.60
C SER A 303 1.53 -31.50 2.08
N ASP A 304 0.69 -30.70 1.42
CA ASP A 304 0.74 -30.34 0.00
C ASP A 304 0.16 -28.92 -0.16
N ASN A 305 0.27 -28.34 -1.35
CA ASN A 305 -0.37 -27.09 -1.70
C ASN A 305 -1.87 -27.19 -1.47
N GLY A 306 -2.49 -26.09 -1.03
CA GLY A 306 -3.89 -26.13 -0.64
C GLY A 306 -4.43 -24.78 -0.26
N TYR A 307 -5.74 -24.71 -0.04
CA TYR A 307 -6.40 -23.46 0.31
C TYR A 307 -6.16 -23.08 1.77
N VAL A 308 -5.95 -21.79 1.99
CA VAL A 308 -5.80 -21.15 3.30
C VAL A 308 -6.66 -19.90 3.36
N ASP A 309 -7.06 -19.51 4.57
CA ASP A 309 -7.70 -18.22 4.82
C ASP A 309 -6.63 -17.21 5.25
N VAL A 310 -6.56 -16.07 4.58
CA VAL A 310 -5.52 -15.05 4.79
C VAL A 310 -6.15 -13.73 5.13
N SER A 311 -5.79 -13.15 6.28
CA SER A 311 -6.17 -11.78 6.65
C SER A 311 -4.98 -10.83 6.54
N PHE A 312 -5.16 -9.69 5.89
CA PHE A 312 -4.10 -8.73 5.59
C PHE A 312 -4.08 -7.63 6.65
N LEU A 313 -3.19 -7.74 7.63
CA LEU A 313 -3.31 -7.04 8.92
C LEU A 313 -3.18 -5.51 8.84
N TRP A 314 -2.72 -4.96 7.71
CA TRP A 314 -2.63 -3.51 7.48
C TRP A 314 -3.87 -2.90 6.82
N THR A 315 -4.85 -3.71 6.43
CA THR A 315 -6.01 -3.25 5.64
C THR A 315 -7.24 -2.87 6.47
N GLY A 316 -7.20 -3.08 7.79
CA GLY A 316 -8.31 -2.82 8.72
C GLY A 316 -7.85 -2.15 10.00
#